data_AF-A0A431HWH6-F1
#
_entry.id   AF-A0A431HWH6-F1
#
_cell.length_a   1.000
_cell.length_b   1.000
_cell.length_c   1.000
_cell.angle_alpha   90.00
_cell.angle_beta   90.00
_cell.angle_gamma   90.00
#
_symmetry.space_group_name_H-M   'P 1'
#
loop_
_entity.id
_entity.type
_entity.pdbx_description
1 polymer ?
#
loop_
_entity_poly.entity_id
_entity_poly.type
_entity_poly.pdbx_seq_one_letter_code
_entity_poly.pdbx_strand_id
1 'polypeptide(L)'
;MLQHQRQQWRALPAHRLPQAVDAETLALAPHPSRLQLLLRGKNGWQLHQQGWRKAAAGATPLPVLQPRHQTEPVARLGDAADDPAIWVHPGDASQSRVLGTNKKQGLLAYDLQGRQQQLLEVGRINNVDLRQRVMLDGQQHDLALATRRDDNTL
;
A
#
# COMPACT_ATOMS: atom_id res chain seq x y z
N MET A 1 -17.78 -14.00 13.23
CA MET A 1 -17.70 -13.32 11.93
C MET A 1 -18.20 -11.89 12.10
N LEU A 2 -17.57 -10.89 11.49
CA LEU A 2 -18.04 -9.49 11.55
C LEU A 2 -18.77 -9.15 10.25
N GLN A 3 -19.90 -8.45 10.35
CA GLN A 3 -20.58 -7.86 9.20
C GLN A 3 -20.51 -6.34 9.29
N HIS A 4 -20.10 -5.71 8.20
CA HIS A 4 -20.10 -4.26 8.08
C HIS A 4 -21.43 -3.80 7.47
N GLN A 5 -22.23 -3.05 8.24
CA GLN A 5 -23.45 -2.39 7.76
C GLN A 5 -23.45 -0.95 8.23
N ARG A 6 -23.70 0.00 7.33
CA ARG A 6 -23.83 1.44 7.64
C ARG A 6 -22.70 1.99 8.52
N GLN A 7 -21.45 1.71 8.15
CA GLN A 7 -20.23 2.16 8.86
C GLN A 7 -20.00 1.58 10.25
N GLN A 8 -20.72 0.53 10.65
CA GLN A 8 -20.50 -0.14 11.92
C GLN A 8 -20.23 -1.63 11.71
N TRP A 9 -19.24 -2.14 12.44
CA TRP A 9 -18.93 -3.56 12.51
C TRP A 9 -19.81 -4.20 13.57
N ARG A 10 -20.63 -5.18 13.16
CA ARG A 10 -21.43 -5.97 14.08
C ARG A 10 -20.94 -7.41 14.08
N ALA A 11 -20.69 -7.95 15.27
CA ALA A 11 -20.43 -9.37 15.43
C ALA A 11 -21.70 -10.16 15.08
N LEU A 12 -21.58 -11.05 14.11
CA LEU A 12 -22.61 -12.03 13.79
C LEU A 12 -22.50 -13.20 14.77
N PRO A 13 -23.64 -13.79 15.17
CA PRO A 13 -23.64 -14.98 16.01
C PRO A 13 -22.82 -16.09 15.36
N ALA A 14 -22.05 -16.82 16.17
CA ALA A 14 -21.30 -17.97 15.71
C ALA A 14 -22.29 -19.05 15.22
N HIS A 15 -22.11 -19.52 13.98
CA HIS A 15 -22.89 -20.64 13.47
C HIS A 15 -22.28 -21.94 14.01
N ARG A 16 -23.00 -22.65 14.88
CA ARG A 16 -22.54 -23.96 15.35
C ARG A 16 -22.75 -25.00 14.27
N LEU A 17 -21.72 -25.81 14.06
CA LEU A 17 -21.83 -26.98 13.21
C LEU A 17 -22.67 -28.05 13.93
N PRO A 18 -23.58 -28.75 13.23
CA PRO A 18 -24.50 -29.72 13.85
C PRO A 18 -23.83 -30.99 14.42
N GLN A 19 -22.53 -31.18 14.20
CA GLN A 19 -21.73 -32.25 14.81
C GLN A 19 -20.47 -31.67 15.44
N ALA A 20 -20.07 -32.20 16.59
CA ALA A 20 -18.77 -31.94 17.19
C ALA A 20 -17.70 -32.56 16.28
N VAL A 21 -17.11 -31.73 15.42
CA VAL A 21 -15.99 -32.14 14.57
C VAL A 21 -14.74 -31.86 15.37
N ASP A 22 -13.97 -32.91 15.69
CA ASP A 22 -12.61 -32.80 16.23
C ASP A 22 -11.67 -32.34 15.11
N ALA A 23 -11.96 -31.14 14.58
CA ALA A 23 -11.32 -30.59 13.40
C ALA A 23 -10.04 -29.86 13.82
N GLU A 24 -8.92 -30.38 13.33
CA GLU A 24 -7.59 -29.75 13.49
C GLU A 24 -7.30 -28.80 12.34
N THR A 25 -7.96 -28.97 11.20
CA THR A 25 -7.77 -28.11 10.03
C THR A 25 -9.11 -27.68 9.43
N LEU A 26 -9.16 -26.41 9.02
CA LEU A 26 -10.27 -25.77 8.32
C LEU A 26 -9.80 -25.33 6.94
N ALA A 27 -10.54 -25.67 5.89
CA ALA A 27 -10.34 -25.11 4.56
C ALA A 27 -11.66 -24.62 3.97
N LEU A 28 -11.57 -23.57 3.15
CA LEU A 28 -12.69 -23.03 2.38
C LEU A 28 -12.44 -23.32 0.91
N ALA A 29 -13.40 -24.01 0.28
CA ALA A 29 -13.39 -24.22 -1.16
C ALA A 29 -14.52 -23.40 -1.81
N PRO A 30 -14.20 -22.54 -2.79
CA PRO A 30 -15.22 -21.85 -3.56
C PRO A 30 -15.99 -22.85 -4.42
N HIS A 31 -17.32 -22.74 -4.44
CA HIS A 31 -18.19 -23.45 -5.38
C HIS A 31 -19.05 -22.40 -6.12
N PRO A 32 -19.45 -22.63 -7.38
CA PRO A 32 -20.12 -21.61 -8.21
C PRO A 32 -21.30 -20.89 -7.56
N SER A 33 -22.02 -21.55 -6.66
CA SER A 33 -23.24 -21.04 -6.00
C SER A 33 -23.19 -21.05 -4.46
N ARG A 34 -22.09 -21.53 -3.85
CA ARG A 34 -22.00 -21.74 -2.39
C ARG A 34 -20.55 -21.74 -1.93
N LEU A 35 -20.35 -21.58 -0.62
CA LEU A 35 -19.05 -21.81 0.01
C LEU A 35 -19.04 -23.21 0.61
N GLN A 36 -18.03 -24.01 0.28
CA GLN A 36 -17.83 -25.32 0.87
C GLN A 36 -16.82 -25.21 2.02
N LEU A 37 -17.19 -25.77 3.18
CA LEU A 37 -16.30 -25.88 4.33
C LEU A 37 -15.74 -27.30 4.35
N LEU A 38 -14.42 -27.44 4.32
CA LEU A 38 -13.76 -28.72 4.54
C LEU A 38 -13.14 -28.73 5.92
N LEU A 39 -13.44 -29.76 6.69
CA LEU A 39 -12.89 -30.00 8.02
C LEU A 39 -12.05 -31.25 7.98
N ARG A 40 -10.81 -31.17 8.46
CA ARG A 40 -9.96 -32.35 8.65
C ARG A 40 -9.89 -32.66 10.13
N GLY A 41 -10.35 -33.85 10.50
CA GLY A 41 -10.10 -34.42 11.82
C GLY A 41 -9.36 -35.74 11.70
N LYS A 42 -9.33 -36.50 12.81
CA LYS A 42 -8.71 -37.83 12.88
C LYS A 42 -9.22 -38.82 11.84
N ASN A 43 -10.48 -38.65 11.42
CA ASN A 43 -11.14 -39.52 10.44
C ASN A 43 -11.02 -39.01 8.99
N GLY A 44 -10.11 -38.06 8.73
CA GLY A 44 -9.88 -37.49 7.40
C GLY A 44 -10.75 -36.26 7.09
N TRP A 45 -10.88 -35.95 5.80
CA TRP A 45 -11.61 -34.79 5.32
C TRP A 45 -13.12 -35.02 5.29
N GLN A 46 -13.86 -34.09 5.89
CA GLN A 46 -15.31 -34.05 5.88
C GLN A 46 -15.79 -32.75 5.21
N LEU A 47 -16.68 -32.91 4.23
CA LEU A 47 -17.28 -31.79 3.52
C LEU A 47 -18.55 -31.34 4.24
N HIS A 48 -18.55 -30.11 4.73
CA HIS A 48 -19.72 -29.44 5.30
C HIS A 48 -20.23 -28.37 4.33
N GLN A 49 -21.42 -28.63 3.77
CA GLN A 49 -22.11 -27.67 2.93
C GLN A 49 -23.06 -26.86 3.81
N GLN A 50 -22.70 -25.62 4.07
CA GLN A 50 -23.56 -24.67 4.76
C GLN A 50 -24.22 -23.75 3.74
N GLY A 51 -25.50 -23.41 3.94
CA GLY A 51 -26.24 -22.49 3.09
C GLY A 51 -25.86 -21.03 3.35
N TRP A 52 -24.62 -20.66 3.01
CA TRP A 52 -24.17 -19.26 3.11
C TRP A 52 -24.87 -18.43 2.04
N ARG A 53 -25.96 -17.75 2.40
CA ARG A 53 -26.50 -16.69 1.54
C ARG A 53 -25.51 -15.53 1.58
N LYS A 54 -24.72 -15.38 0.52
CA LYS A 54 -23.95 -14.14 0.29
C LYS A 54 -24.97 -13.00 0.34
N ALA A 55 -24.91 -12.19 1.40
CA ALA A 55 -25.61 -10.92 1.38
C ALA A 55 -25.08 -10.20 0.14
N ALA A 56 -25.97 -9.87 -0.80
CA ALA A 56 -25.60 -9.02 -1.91
C ALA A 56 -25.23 -7.67 -1.30
N ALA A 57 -23.95 -7.48 -1.00
CA ALA A 57 -23.42 -6.16 -0.78
C ALA A 57 -23.64 -5.45 -2.10
N GLY A 58 -24.56 -4.48 -2.12
CA GLY A 58 -24.63 -3.53 -3.23
C GLY A 58 -23.26 -2.88 -3.30
N ALA A 59 -22.44 -3.32 -4.26
CA ALA A 59 -21.12 -2.76 -4.45
C ALA A 59 -21.33 -1.30 -4.86
N THR A 60 -21.04 -0.38 -3.95
CA THR A 60 -20.93 1.02 -4.35
C THR A 60 -19.75 1.08 -5.31
N PRO A 61 -19.94 1.53 -6.57
CA PRO A 61 -18.84 1.64 -7.50
C PRO A 61 -17.76 2.51 -6.88
N LEU A 62 -16.53 2.00 -6.82
CA LEU A 62 -15.40 2.81 -6.39
C LEU A 62 -15.08 3.81 -7.51
N PRO A 63 -14.87 5.09 -7.20
CA PRO A 63 -14.43 6.04 -8.20
C PRO A 63 -13.06 5.61 -8.74
N VAL A 64 -12.93 5.53 -10.06
CA VAL A 64 -11.65 5.29 -10.73
C VAL A 64 -11.09 6.65 -11.14
N LEU A 65 -9.92 6.99 -10.60
CA LEU A 65 -9.20 8.22 -10.94
C LEU A 65 -8.09 7.91 -11.94
N GLN A 66 -8.03 8.67 -13.02
CA GLN A 66 -6.94 8.57 -13.99
C GLN A 66 -5.79 9.49 -13.56
N PRO A 67 -4.53 9.02 -13.57
CA PRO A 67 -3.39 9.89 -13.37
C PRO A 67 -3.30 10.90 -14.52
N ARG A 68 -2.90 12.14 -14.21
CA ARG A 68 -2.72 13.19 -15.23
C ARG A 68 -1.30 13.24 -15.78
N HIS A 69 -0.33 12.84 -14.96
CA HIS A 69 1.10 12.85 -15.28
C HIS A 69 1.77 11.63 -14.64
N GLN A 70 2.93 11.28 -15.17
CA GLN A 70 3.86 10.29 -14.63
C GLN A 70 5.27 10.82 -14.80
N THR A 71 6.19 10.44 -13.93
CA THR A 71 7.61 10.79 -14.11
C THR A 71 8.22 10.00 -15.25
N GLU A 72 9.33 10.51 -15.79
CA GLU A 72 10.24 9.70 -16.58
C GLU A 72 10.70 8.47 -15.76
N PRO A 73 10.89 7.30 -16.41
CA PRO A 73 11.34 6.10 -15.71
C PRO A 73 12.72 6.28 -15.09
N VAL A 74 12.95 5.68 -13.93
CA VAL A 74 14.30 5.56 -13.37
C VAL A 74 15.19 4.71 -14.28
N ALA A 75 16.49 5.01 -14.33
CA ALA A 75 17.45 4.33 -15.23
C ALA A 75 17.83 2.89 -14.81
N ARG A 76 17.19 2.33 -13.77
CA ARG A 76 17.51 1.01 -13.21
C ARG A 76 16.32 0.07 -13.31
N LEU A 77 16.59 -1.17 -13.71
CA LEU A 77 15.57 -2.21 -13.88
C LEU A 77 15.12 -2.81 -12.54
N GLY A 78 13.93 -3.39 -12.55
CA GLY A 78 13.32 -4.07 -11.40
C GLY A 78 12.79 -3.11 -10.34
N ASP A 79 12.72 -3.58 -9.10
CA ASP A 79 12.32 -2.76 -7.95
C ASP A 79 13.38 -1.69 -7.66
N ALA A 80 13.16 -0.47 -8.17
CA ALA A 80 14.10 0.64 -8.12
C ALA A 80 13.45 1.92 -7.59
N ALA A 81 12.34 2.37 -8.17
CA ALA A 81 11.57 3.51 -7.65
C ALA A 81 10.76 3.10 -6.40
N ASP A 82 10.82 3.86 -5.31
CA ASP A 82 10.11 3.56 -4.04
C ASP A 82 9.16 4.67 -3.61
N ASP A 83 9.73 5.78 -3.12
CA ASP A 83 9.02 6.75 -2.30
C ASP A 83 9.13 8.15 -2.92
N PRO A 84 7.99 8.85 -3.10
CA PRO A 84 7.98 10.25 -3.48
C PRO A 84 7.87 11.19 -2.27
N ALA A 85 8.46 12.38 -2.40
CA ALA A 85 8.17 13.55 -1.55
C ALA A 85 7.91 14.78 -2.44
N ILE A 86 7.05 15.70 -2.01
CA ILE A 86 6.72 16.89 -2.80
C ILE A 86 7.29 18.13 -2.11
N TRP A 87 8.15 18.85 -2.82
CA TRP A 87 8.61 20.16 -2.43
C TRP A 87 7.74 21.23 -3.10
N VAL A 88 7.06 22.07 -2.30
CA VAL A 88 6.23 23.15 -2.83
C VAL A 88 7.05 24.43 -2.92
N HIS A 89 7.27 24.94 -4.12
CA HIS A 89 8.05 26.16 -4.30
C HIS A 89 7.35 27.36 -3.62
N PRO A 90 8.05 28.14 -2.76
CA PRO A 90 7.40 29.09 -1.85
C PRO A 90 6.76 30.30 -2.54
N GLY A 91 7.21 30.67 -3.74
CA GLY A 91 6.69 31.84 -4.48
C GLY A 91 5.89 31.51 -5.74
N ASP A 92 5.93 30.26 -6.21
CA ASP A 92 5.34 29.87 -7.50
C ASP A 92 5.12 28.35 -7.51
N ALA A 93 3.90 27.91 -7.22
CA ALA A 93 3.58 26.49 -7.11
C ALA A 93 3.83 25.70 -8.41
N SER A 94 3.85 26.35 -9.59
CA SER A 94 4.16 25.68 -10.86
C SER A 94 5.62 25.21 -10.95
N GLN A 95 6.50 25.82 -10.15
CA GLN A 95 7.91 25.46 -10.01
C GLN A 95 8.19 24.48 -8.86
N SER A 96 7.15 23.85 -8.31
CA SER A 96 7.32 22.77 -7.33
C SER A 96 8.08 21.58 -7.93
N ARG A 97 8.57 20.69 -7.06
CA ARG A 97 9.34 19.51 -7.46
C ARG A 97 8.78 18.27 -6.80
N VAL A 98 8.80 17.17 -7.54
CA VAL A 98 8.62 15.83 -6.99
C VAL A 98 10.01 15.25 -6.79
N LEU A 99 10.34 14.91 -5.55
CA LEU A 99 11.51 14.12 -5.22
C LEU A 99 11.10 12.64 -5.27
N GLY A 100 11.96 11.80 -5.81
CA GLY A 100 11.76 10.35 -5.84
C GLY A 100 13.05 9.62 -5.52
N THR A 101 12.96 8.50 -4.83
CA THR A 101 14.12 7.65 -4.57
C THR A 101 14.28 6.58 -5.65
N ASN A 102 15.53 6.34 -6.05
CA ASN A 102 15.94 5.13 -6.74
C ASN A 102 16.83 4.33 -5.77
N LYS A 103 16.30 3.21 -5.24
CA LYS A 103 16.95 2.34 -4.25
C LYS A 103 18.33 1.84 -4.62
N LYS A 104 18.67 1.93 -5.91
CA LYS A 104 19.90 1.43 -6.54
C LYS A 104 20.81 2.54 -7.06
N GLN A 105 20.47 3.81 -6.87
CA GLN A 105 21.23 4.92 -7.46
C GLN A 105 21.29 6.18 -6.59
N GLY A 106 20.16 6.61 -6.01
CA GLY A 106 20.12 7.84 -5.23
C GLY A 106 18.80 8.61 -5.36
N LEU A 107 18.86 9.93 -5.20
CA LEU A 107 17.70 10.83 -5.16
C LEU A 107 17.50 11.54 -6.50
N LEU A 108 16.27 11.56 -7.00
CA LEU A 108 15.89 12.23 -8.23
C LEU A 108 14.94 13.39 -7.92
N ALA A 109 15.07 14.48 -8.67
CA ALA A 109 14.14 15.59 -8.66
C ALA A 109 13.50 15.74 -10.03
N TYR A 110 12.17 15.83 -10.06
CA TYR A 110 11.36 16.00 -11.25
C TYR A 110 10.56 17.29 -11.18
N ASP A 111 10.24 17.87 -12.34
CA ASP A 111 9.20 18.89 -12.42
C ASP A 111 7.78 18.27 -12.35
N LEU A 112 6.75 19.12 -12.31
CA LEU A 112 5.36 18.67 -12.23
C LEU A 112 4.84 17.99 -13.50
N GLN A 113 5.57 18.08 -14.62
CA GLN A 113 5.29 17.34 -15.85
C GLN A 113 5.98 15.98 -15.88
N GLY A 114 6.78 15.66 -14.85
CA GLY A 114 7.48 14.39 -14.71
C GLY A 114 8.86 14.34 -15.36
N ARG A 115 9.39 15.46 -15.88
CA ARG A 115 10.73 15.48 -16.50
C ARG A 115 11.81 15.55 -15.43
N GLN A 116 12.82 14.69 -15.53
CA GLN A 116 13.93 14.70 -14.58
C GLN A 116 14.72 16.01 -14.71
N GLN A 117 14.87 16.73 -13.59
CA GLN A 117 15.66 17.94 -13.49
C GLN A 117 17.05 17.67 -12.92
N GLN A 118 17.14 16.73 -11.97
CA GLN A 118 18.39 16.41 -11.30
C GLN A 118 18.41 14.97 -10.80
N LEU A 119 19.61 14.40 -10.75
CA LEU A 119 19.93 13.17 -10.04
C LEU A 119 21.09 13.45 -9.10
N LEU A 120 20.98 13.01 -7.85
CA LEU A 120 22.05 12.96 -6.87
C LEU A 120 22.43 11.49 -6.64
N GLU A 121 23.64 11.10 -7.06
CA GLU A 121 24.15 9.72 -6.93
C GLU A 121 24.67 9.46 -5.51
N VAL A 122 23.73 9.36 -4.56
CA VAL A 122 24.01 9.20 -3.13
C VAL A 122 23.93 7.75 -2.63
N GLY A 123 23.92 6.79 -3.57
CA GLY A 123 23.96 5.36 -3.25
C GLY A 123 22.59 4.76 -2.94
N ARG A 124 22.56 3.73 -2.10
CA ARG A 124 21.35 2.94 -1.83
C ARG A 124 20.47 3.59 -0.76
N ILE A 125 19.78 4.66 -1.12
CA ILE A 125 18.73 5.24 -0.29
C ILE A 125 17.42 4.43 -0.37
N ASN A 126 16.46 4.65 0.52
CA ASN A 126 15.15 3.98 0.45
C ASN A 126 14.00 4.97 0.42
N ASN A 127 13.68 5.58 1.56
CA ASN A 127 12.58 6.53 1.67
C ASN A 127 13.15 7.95 1.66
N VAL A 128 12.34 8.91 1.23
CA VAL A 128 12.64 10.35 1.35
C VAL A 128 11.43 11.04 1.97
N ASP A 129 11.69 11.99 2.86
CA ASP A 129 10.67 12.93 3.34
C ASP A 129 11.24 14.35 3.35
N LEU A 130 10.34 15.33 3.40
CA LEU A 130 10.70 16.72 3.26
C LEU A 130 10.07 17.59 4.35
N ARG A 131 10.87 18.49 4.91
CA ARG A 131 10.37 19.57 5.76
C ARG A 131 10.82 20.93 5.27
N GLN A 132 9.84 21.76 4.92
CA GLN A 132 10.08 23.13 4.49
C GLN A 132 10.15 24.08 5.68
N ARG A 133 10.88 25.18 5.48
CA ARG A 133 10.95 26.34 6.37
C ARG A 133 11.54 26.03 7.74
N VAL A 134 12.48 25.09 7.80
CA VAL A 134 13.24 24.76 9.00
C VAL A 134 14.25 25.88 9.29
N MET A 135 14.32 26.32 10.54
CA MET A 135 15.32 27.30 10.98
C MET A 135 16.61 26.60 11.42
N LEU A 136 17.73 26.90 10.76
CA LEU A 136 19.06 26.45 11.12
C LEU A 136 20.00 27.67 11.08
N ASP A 137 20.76 27.89 12.15
CA ASP A 137 21.70 29.01 12.27
C ASP A 137 21.12 30.40 11.93
N GLY A 138 19.84 30.61 12.26
CA GLY A 138 19.11 31.85 11.98
C GLY A 138 18.65 32.02 10.53
N GLN A 139 18.90 31.04 9.66
CA GLN A 139 18.44 31.00 8.28
C GLN A 139 17.33 29.96 8.08
N GLN A 140 16.46 30.21 7.11
CA GLN A 140 15.38 29.31 6.76
C GLN A 140 15.80 28.40 5.60
N HIS A 141 15.64 27.10 5.80
CA HIS A 141 15.99 26.05 4.84
C HIS A 141 14.83 25.09 4.61
N ASP A 142 14.81 24.51 3.41
CA ASP A 142 13.98 23.35 3.10
C ASP A 142 14.87 22.11 3.10
N LEU A 143 14.51 21.11 3.88
CA LEU A 143 15.33 19.91 4.10
C LEU A 143 14.63 18.69 3.53
N ALA A 144 15.32 17.96 2.65
CA ALA A 144 14.95 16.60 2.28
C ALA A 144 15.89 15.63 3.02
N LEU A 145 15.34 14.62 3.68
CA LEU A 145 16.10 13.58 4.37
C LEU A 145 15.76 12.22 3.78
N ALA A 146 16.75 11.34 3.67
CA ALA A 146 16.54 10.02 3.10
C ALA A 146 17.36 8.96 3.83
N THR A 147 16.74 7.82 4.17
CA THR A 147 17.47 6.72 4.81
C THR A 147 18.47 6.11 3.83
N ARG A 148 19.73 5.92 4.24
CA ARG A 148 20.79 5.29 3.46
C ARG A 148 21.16 3.91 4.02
N ARG A 149 21.09 2.87 3.18
CA ARG A 149 21.32 1.47 3.58
C ARG A 149 22.76 1.00 3.46
N ASP A 150 23.63 1.81 2.85
CA ASP A 150 25.04 1.47 2.73
C ASP A 150 25.75 1.45 4.09
N ASP A 151 25.33 2.35 4.99
CA ASP A 151 25.90 2.53 6.32
C ASP A 151 24.84 2.73 7.43
N ASN A 152 23.55 2.52 7.12
CA ASN A 152 22.41 2.68 8.02
C ASN A 152 22.28 4.09 8.64
N THR A 153 22.37 5.11 7.79
CA THR A 153 22.29 6.53 8.18
C THR A 153 21.06 7.24 7.59
N LEU A 154 20.90 8.53 7.92
CA LEU A 154 19.90 9.47 7.40
C LEU A 154 20.52 10.51 6.46
#